data_AF-A0A3C1WIE0-F1
#
_entry.id   AF-A0A3C1WIE0-F1
#
_cell.length_a   1.000
_cell.length_b   1.000
_cell.length_c   1.000
_cell.angle_alpha   90.00
_cell.angle_beta   90.00
_cell.angle_gamma   90.00
#
_symmetry.space_group_name_H-M   'P 1'
#
loop_
_entity.id
_entity.type
_entity.pdbx_description
1 polymer ?
#
loop_
_entity_poly.entity_id
_entity_poly.type
_entity_poly.pdbx_seq_one_letter_code
_entity_poly.pdbx_strand_id
1 'polypeptide(L)' 'MAYREVNQCRICGNTRLEPILDLGVQALTGVFPRPGEEVESSPVVLVKCHGEGACGLVQIKH' A
#
# COMPACT_ATOMS: atom_id res chain seq x y z
N MET A 1 -13.37 -6.25 -5.99
CA MET A 1 -12.72 -6.03 -4.68
C MET A 1 -11.95 -4.72 -4.79
N ALA A 2 -12.42 -3.65 -4.13
CA ALA A 2 -11.86 -2.32 -4.26
C ALA A 2 -10.97 -2.03 -3.05
N TYR A 3 -9.67 -2.29 -3.18
CA TYR A 3 -8.69 -1.67 -2.30
C TYR A 3 -8.82 -0.15 -2.44
N ARG A 4 -8.67 0.59 -1.34
CA ARG A 4 -8.87 2.04 -1.34
C ARG A 4 -7.54 2.74 -1.32
N GLU A 5 -7.24 3.48 -2.38
CA GLU A 5 -6.05 4.31 -2.41
C GLU A 5 -6.04 5.35 -1.26
N VAL A 6 -4.88 5.47 -0.62
CA VAL A 6 -4.59 6.44 0.42
C VAL A 6 -4.15 7.75 -0.22
N ASN A 7 -4.91 8.81 0.00
CA ASN A 7 -4.62 10.14 -0.56
C ASN A 7 -3.84 11.06 0.39
N GLN A 8 -3.57 10.62 1.62
CA GLN A 8 -2.87 11.40 2.64
C GLN A 8 -2.11 10.53 3.62
N CYS A 9 -1.00 11.04 4.15
CA CYS A 9 -0.18 10.35 5.12
C CYS A 9 -0.97 10.03 6.40
N ARG A 10 -0.96 8.76 6.81
CA ARG A 10 -1.69 8.27 8.01
C ARG A 10 -1.25 8.92 9.33
N ILE A 11 -0.06 9.53 9.40
CA ILE A 11 0.47 10.17 10.61
C ILE A 11 0.27 11.68 10.62
N CYS A 12 0.63 12.38 9.53
CA CYS A 12 0.66 13.86 9.51
C CYS A 12 -0.34 14.50 8.56
N GLY A 13 -1.13 13.73 7.80
CA GLY A 13 -2.09 14.25 6.84
C GLY A 13 -1.51 14.85 5.56
N ASN A 14 -0.17 14.88 5.40
CA ASN A 14 0.48 15.34 4.17
C ASN A 14 0.00 14.53 2.95
N THR A 15 -0.38 15.21 1.86
CA THR A 15 -0.90 14.59 0.63
C THR A 15 0.21 14.25 -0.37
N ARG A 16 1.44 14.75 -0.17
CA ARG A 16 2.57 14.44 -1.04
C ARG A 16 3.18 13.08 -0.68
N LEU A 17 2.63 12.04 -1.31
CA LEU A 17 3.07 10.65 -1.20
C LEU A 17 3.76 10.22 -2.50
N GLU A 18 5.06 9.96 -2.44
CA GLU A 18 5.84 9.57 -3.63
C GLU A 18 6.11 8.05 -3.63
N PRO A 19 5.84 7.33 -4.72
CA PRO A 19 6.11 5.90 -4.81
C PRO A 19 7.62 5.64 -4.77
N ILE A 20 8.02 4.66 -3.96
CA ILE A 20 9.43 4.26 -3.80
C ILE A 20 9.69 2.80 -4.17
N LEU A 21 8.65 1.96 -4.18
CA LEU A 21 8.71 0.55 -4.58
C LEU A 21 7.33 0.09 -5.04
N ASP A 22 7.30 -0.65 -6.14
CA ASP A 22 6.10 -1.33 -6.65
C ASP A 22 6.39 -2.84 -6.72
N LEU A 23 5.59 -3.64 -6.02
CA LEU A 23 5.68 -5.10 -6.00
C LEU A 23 4.61 -5.75 -6.89
N GLY A 24 3.82 -4.96 -7.62
CA GLY A 24 2.70 -5.43 -8.42
C GLY A 24 1.58 -6.03 -7.56
N VAL A 25 0.79 -6.92 -8.16
CA VAL A 25 -0.31 -7.62 -7.48
C VAL A 25 0.23 -8.78 -6.65
N GLN A 26 -0.11 -8.79 -5.36
CA GLN A 26 0.29 -9.80 -4.40
C GLN A 26 -0.94 -10.45 -3.76
N ALA A 27 -0.86 -11.74 -3.48
CA ALA A 27 -1.88 -12.47 -2.72
C ALA A 27 -1.81 -12.13 -1.22
N LEU A 28 -2.93 -12.26 -0.51
CA LEU A 28 -2.96 -12.12 0.95
C LEU A 28 -2.07 -13.18 1.61
N THR A 29 -0.99 -12.74 2.25
CA THR A 29 0.03 -13.62 2.85
C THR A 29 -0.41 -14.33 4.13
N GLY A 30 -1.54 -13.93 4.70
CA GLY A 30 -2.17 -14.60 5.85
C GLY A 30 -3.17 -15.69 5.48
N VAL A 31 -3.40 -15.95 4.20
CA VAL A 31 -4.36 -16.95 3.70
C VAL A 31 -3.62 -18.15 3.14
N PHE A 32 -3.95 -19.34 3.64
CA PHE A 32 -3.36 -20.62 3.23
C PHE A 32 -4.43 -21.49 2.55
N PRO A 33 -4.53 -21.43 1.21
CA PRO A 33 -5.60 -22.11 0.47
C PRO A 33 -5.39 -23.62 0.40
N ARG A 34 -6.50 -24.36 0.28
CA ARG A 34 -6.47 -25.75 -0.19
C ARG A 34 -6.24 -25.78 -1.71
N PRO A 35 -5.87 -26.95 -2.29
CA PRO A 35 -5.76 -27.08 -3.74
C PRO A 35 -7.06 -26.65 -4.45
N GLY A 36 -6.94 -25.70 -5.38
CA GLY A 36 -8.07 -25.18 -6.17
C GLY A 36 -8.81 -23.99 -5.55
N GLU A 37 -8.45 -23.52 -4.35
CA GLU A 37 -9.01 -22.30 -3.77
C GLU A 37 -8.26 -21.05 -4.26
N GLU A 38 -9.01 -20.02 -4.65
CA GLU A 38 -8.44 -18.72 -5.01
C GLU A 38 -8.15 -17.88 -3.77
N VAL A 39 -7.05 -17.11 -3.82
CA VAL A 39 -6.68 -16.17 -2.76
C VAL A 39 -6.85 -14.76 -3.26
N GLU A 40 -7.51 -13.93 -2.45
CA GLU A 40 -7.64 -12.51 -2.75
C GLU A 40 -6.26 -11.87 -2.93
N SER A 41 -6.15 -11.02 -3.96
CA SER A 41 -4.90 -10.36 -4.32
C SER A 41 -5.12 -8.87 -4.56
N SER A 42 -4.13 -8.05 -4.23
CA SER A 42 -4.17 -6.60 -4.39
C SER A 42 -2.80 -6.01 -4.72
N PRO A 43 -2.72 -4.83 -5.35
CA PRO A 43 -1.45 -4.19 -5.64
C PRO A 43 -0.75 -3.67 -4.39
N VAL A 44 0.54 -3.98 -4.26
CA VAL A 44 1.39 -3.54 -3.16
C VAL A 44 2.40 -2.52 -3.67
N VAL A 45 2.09 -1.25 -3.43
CA VAL A 45 2.96 -0.11 -3.75
C VAL A 45 3.33 0.59 -2.45
N LEU A 46 4.61 0.78 -2.21
CA LEU A 46 5.11 1.59 -1.09
C LEU A 46 5.28 3.03 -1.53
N VAL A 47 4.75 3.95 -0.73
CA VAL A 47 4.90 5.39 -0.89
C VAL A 47 5.57 5.99 0.34
N LYS A 48 6.37 7.03 0.14
CA LYS A 48 6.99 7.82 1.20
C LYS A 48 6.30 9.17 1.30
N CYS A 49 5.96 9.57 2.52
CA CYS A 49 5.54 10.92 2.87
C CYS A 49 6.72 11.87 2.63
N HIS A 50 6.62 12.72 1.60
CA HIS A 50 7.71 13.56 1.11
C HIS A 50 7.35 15.05 1.12
N GLY A 51 8.36 15.92 1.08
CA GLY A 51 8.20 17.37 1.11
C GLY A 51 8.73 18.02 2.40
N GLU A 52 8.71 19.36 2.42
CA GLU A 52 9.13 20.16 3.57
C GLU A 52 8.12 20.02 4.72
N GLY A 53 8.59 19.77 5.94
CA GLY A 53 7.73 19.49 7.10
C GLY A 53 7.05 18.11 7.09
N ALA A 54 7.33 17.25 6.11
CA ALA A 54 6.78 15.91 6.04
C ALA A 54 7.42 14.97 7.09
N CYS A 55 6.63 14.05 7.64
CA CYS A 55 7.11 13.13 8.68
C CYS A 55 7.99 11.97 8.16
N GLY A 56 8.15 11.81 6.85
CA GLY A 56 8.99 10.78 6.25
C GLY A 56 8.44 9.35 6.30
N LEU A 57 7.22 9.13 6.81
CA LEU A 57 6.58 7.81 6.90
C LEU A 57 6.58 7.08 5.54
N VAL A 58 7.02 5.83 5.54
CA VAL A 58 6.80 4.88 4.45
C VAL A 58 5.54 4.06 4.76
N GLN A 59 4.61 3.97 3.80
CA GLN A 59 3.33 3.27 3.95
C GLN A 59 2.89 2.64 2.63
N ILE A 60 1.90 1.75 2.69
CA ILE A 60 1.27 1.19 1.48
C ILE A 60 0.32 2.23 0.88
N LYS A 61 0.29 2.32 -0.45
CA LYS A 61 -0.55 3.25 -1.22
C LYS A 61 -2.05 2.94 -1.14
N HIS A 62 -2.42 1.76 -0.67
CA HIS A 62 -3.78 1.25 -0.57
C HIS A 62 -4.12 0.84 0.88
#